data_AF-A0A1F1KG09-F1
#
_entry.id   AF-A0A1F1KG09-F1
#
_cell.length_a   1.000
_cell.length_b   1.000
_cell.length_c   1.000
_cell.angle_alpha   90.00
_cell.angle_beta   90.00
_cell.angle_gamma   90.00
#
_symmetry.space_group_name_H-M   'P 1'
#
loop_
_entity.id
_entity.type
_entity.pdbx_description
1 polymer ?
#
loop_
_entity_poly.entity_id
_entity_poly.type
_entity_poly.pdbx_seq_one_letter_code
_entity_poly.pdbx_strand_id
1 'polypeptide(L)'
;MAQFDLYRQRYEQAEERLLEALDAFEAAGDERGIALTHLNLLTATRETHRRAEAHSHAREAGRCGVLRIRASARSVRAGLMLGDDRPEEALELYDLAVSDATRADDPHRLGLALRGRARTLARLGRMPRAVSEAERSVALFDQIEDSGCLAHALRILGELRAEAGDEAGAREAMERADGLYLTVGRPGARGPYDAAARFR
;
A
#
# COMPACT_ATOMS: atom_id res chain seq x y z
N MET A 1 5.00 24.49 -9.73
CA MET A 1 6.14 24.27 -10.63
C MET A 1 7.39 24.00 -9.80
N ALA A 2 8.01 25.00 -9.13
CA ALA A 2 9.25 24.80 -8.37
C ALA A 2 9.27 23.67 -7.32
N GLN A 3 8.16 23.41 -6.60
CA GLN A 3 8.12 22.35 -5.59
C GLN A 3 8.05 20.93 -6.21
N PHE A 4 7.42 20.79 -7.37
CA PHE A 4 7.33 19.51 -8.10
C PHE A 4 8.70 19.12 -8.67
N ASP A 5 9.41 20.09 -9.23
CA ASP A 5 10.77 19.89 -9.75
C ASP A 5 11.75 19.52 -8.62
N LEU A 6 11.59 20.14 -7.43
CA LEU A 6 12.39 19.84 -6.25
C LEU A 6 12.12 18.43 -5.67
N TYR A 7 10.89 17.94 -5.76
CA TYR A 7 10.54 16.56 -5.38
C TYR A 7 11.10 15.56 -6.37
N ARG A 8 10.95 15.83 -7.67
CA ARG A 8 11.51 14.99 -8.74
C ARG A 8 13.03 14.86 -8.60
N GLN A 9 13.72 15.97 -8.39
CA GLN A 9 15.17 15.99 -8.20
C GLN A 9 15.61 15.22 -6.94
N ARG A 10 14.79 15.21 -5.88
CA ARG A 10 15.05 14.41 -4.67
C ARG A 10 14.83 12.92 -4.90
N TYR A 11 13.86 12.51 -5.71
CA TYR A 11 13.66 11.11 -6.08
C TYR A 11 14.77 10.60 -7.00
N GLU A 12 15.23 11.43 -7.94
CA GLU A 12 16.37 11.10 -8.81
C GLU A 12 17.67 10.94 -7.99
N GLN A 13 17.96 11.84 -7.04
CA GLN A 13 19.12 11.66 -6.14
C GLN A 13 18.98 10.47 -5.18
N ALA A 14 17.76 10.16 -4.73
CA ALA A 14 17.52 8.99 -3.89
C ALA A 14 17.74 7.71 -4.69
N GLU A 15 17.34 7.69 -5.95
CA GLU A 15 17.56 6.57 -6.85
C GLU A 15 19.04 6.31 -7.11
N GLU A 16 19.85 7.34 -7.41
CA GLU A 16 21.30 7.17 -7.59
C GLU A 16 21.95 6.47 -6.39
N ARG A 17 21.64 6.93 -5.18
CA ARG A 17 22.14 6.32 -3.94
C ARG A 17 21.63 4.90 -3.72
N LEU A 18 20.39 4.62 -4.13
CA LEU A 18 19.83 3.29 -4.05
C LEU A 18 20.48 2.34 -5.07
N LEU A 19 20.85 2.82 -6.26
CA LEU A 19 21.59 2.02 -7.25
C LEU A 19 23.01 1.70 -6.74
N GLU A 20 23.72 2.68 -6.18
CA GLU A 20 25.04 2.42 -5.55
C GLU A 20 24.94 1.40 -4.41
N ALA A 21 23.89 1.51 -3.57
CA ALA A 21 23.65 0.55 -2.51
C ALA A 21 23.30 -0.85 -3.05
N LEU A 22 22.56 -0.91 -4.17
CA LEU A 22 22.23 -2.17 -4.83
C LEU A 22 23.51 -2.88 -5.29
N ASP A 23 24.40 -2.18 -5.98
CA ASP A 23 25.69 -2.71 -6.44
C ASP A 23 26.53 -3.23 -5.27
N ALA A 24 26.55 -2.49 -4.15
CA ALA A 24 27.28 -2.90 -2.94
C ALA A 24 26.69 -4.17 -2.31
N PHE A 25 25.35 -4.29 -2.22
CA PHE A 25 24.70 -5.48 -1.69
C PHE A 25 24.82 -6.68 -2.64
N GLU A 26 24.79 -6.47 -3.95
CA GLU A 26 25.07 -7.50 -4.96
C GLU A 26 26.49 -8.03 -4.85
N ALA A 27 27.49 -7.14 -4.74
CA ALA A 27 28.88 -7.53 -4.51
C ALA A 27 29.09 -8.29 -3.20
N ALA A 28 28.29 -7.98 -2.17
CA ALA A 28 28.30 -8.67 -0.88
C ALA A 28 27.47 -9.96 -0.85
N GLY A 29 26.66 -10.26 -1.88
CA GLY A 29 25.72 -11.37 -1.88
C GLY A 29 24.59 -11.25 -0.84
N ASP A 30 24.27 -10.03 -0.39
CA ASP A 30 23.23 -9.79 0.61
C ASP A 30 21.84 -9.75 -0.06
N GLU A 31 21.21 -10.93 -0.17
CA GLU A 31 19.88 -11.09 -0.75
C GLU A 31 18.79 -10.23 -0.06
N ARG A 32 18.95 -9.96 1.24
CA ARG A 32 18.00 -9.12 1.99
C ARG A 32 18.21 -7.65 1.63
N GLY A 33 19.47 -7.21 1.61
CA GLY A 33 19.86 -5.86 1.20
C GLY A 33 19.37 -5.54 -0.20
N ILE A 34 19.65 -6.43 -1.17
CA ILE A 34 19.18 -6.35 -2.56
C ILE A 34 17.66 -6.15 -2.62
N ALA A 35 16.90 -6.99 -1.92
CA ALA A 35 15.44 -6.95 -1.97
C ALA A 35 14.85 -5.68 -1.33
N LEU A 36 15.43 -5.19 -0.23
CA LEU A 36 15.03 -3.93 0.38
C LEU A 36 15.32 -2.74 -0.53
N THR A 37 16.48 -2.73 -1.17
CA THR A 37 16.86 -1.69 -2.12
C THR A 37 15.92 -1.65 -3.31
N HIS A 38 15.55 -2.80 -3.88
CA HIS A 38 14.51 -2.86 -4.90
C HIS A 38 13.13 -2.37 -4.43
N LEU A 39 12.73 -2.65 -3.19
CA LEU A 39 11.47 -2.13 -2.65
C LEU A 39 11.48 -0.60 -2.49
N ASN A 40 12.63 -0.03 -2.17
CA ASN A 40 12.82 1.42 -2.09
C ASN A 40 12.85 2.07 -3.49
N LEU A 41 13.56 1.46 -4.45
CA LEU A 41 13.57 1.87 -5.86
C LEU A 41 12.16 1.81 -6.47
N LEU A 42 11.37 0.80 -6.13
CA LEU A 42 9.96 0.71 -6.51
C LEU A 42 9.15 1.93 -6.03
N THR A 43 9.40 2.40 -4.81
CA THR A 43 8.71 3.58 -4.27
C THR A 43 9.13 4.83 -5.05
N ALA A 44 10.43 5.03 -5.31
CA ALA A 44 10.93 6.17 -6.08
C ALA A 44 10.49 6.17 -7.56
N THR A 45 10.53 5.01 -8.23
CA THR A 45 10.14 4.86 -9.65
C THR A 45 8.63 5.01 -9.87
N ARG A 46 7.80 4.60 -8.89
CA ARG A 46 6.35 4.83 -8.92
C ARG A 46 6.00 6.32 -8.91
N GLU A 47 6.66 7.10 -8.04
CA GLU A 47 6.41 8.55 -7.92
C GLU A 47 7.00 9.36 -9.11
N THR A 48 7.93 8.78 -9.88
CA THR A 48 8.48 9.37 -11.11
C THR A 48 7.79 8.86 -12.39
N HIS A 49 6.67 8.14 -12.27
CA HIS A 49 5.88 7.57 -13.37
C HIS A 49 6.62 6.57 -14.29
N ARG A 50 7.75 6.02 -13.85
CA ARG A 50 8.49 4.98 -14.58
C ARG A 50 7.96 3.59 -14.26
N ARG A 51 6.78 3.32 -14.83
CA ARG A 51 5.94 2.17 -14.46
C ARG A 51 6.55 0.81 -14.81
N ALA A 52 7.29 0.71 -15.91
CA ALA A 52 7.96 -0.53 -16.32
C ALA A 52 9.10 -0.90 -15.35
N GLU A 53 9.90 0.08 -14.94
CA GLU A 53 10.97 -0.09 -13.94
C GLU A 53 10.39 -0.47 -12.58
N ALA A 54 9.28 0.16 -12.17
CA ALA A 54 8.56 -0.20 -10.95
C ALA A 54 8.14 -1.69 -10.96
N HIS A 55 7.58 -2.20 -12.06
CA HIS A 55 7.26 -3.63 -12.18
C HIS A 55 8.49 -4.52 -12.05
N SER A 56 9.61 -4.13 -12.64
CA SER A 56 10.88 -4.87 -12.57
C SER A 56 11.38 -4.94 -11.13
N HIS A 57 11.51 -3.81 -10.44
CA HIS A 57 11.97 -3.75 -9.06
C HIS A 57 11.05 -4.51 -8.10
N ALA A 58 9.72 -4.41 -8.27
CA ALA A 58 8.78 -5.17 -7.46
C ALA A 58 8.91 -6.68 -7.69
N ARG A 59 9.22 -7.12 -8.91
CA ARG A 59 9.48 -8.53 -9.23
C ARG A 59 10.76 -9.03 -8.57
N GLU A 60 11.85 -8.26 -8.66
CA GLU A 60 13.13 -8.65 -8.05
C GLU A 60 13.03 -8.71 -6.52
N ALA A 61 12.44 -7.69 -5.86
CA ALA A 61 12.18 -7.74 -4.42
C ALA A 61 11.29 -8.93 -4.01
N GLY A 62 10.35 -9.33 -4.88
CA GLY A 62 9.45 -10.46 -4.68
C GLY A 62 10.10 -11.86 -4.78
N ARG A 63 11.37 -11.95 -5.19
CA ARG A 63 12.13 -13.21 -5.21
C ARG A 63 12.81 -13.54 -3.89
N CYS A 64 12.91 -12.56 -2.98
CA CYS A 64 13.56 -12.70 -1.69
C CYS A 64 12.93 -13.83 -0.84
N GLY A 65 13.77 -14.59 -0.11
CA GLY A 65 13.31 -15.60 0.84
C GLY A 65 12.64 -15.02 2.09
N VAL A 66 12.86 -13.73 2.39
CA VAL A 66 12.30 -13.06 3.57
C VAL A 66 10.82 -12.74 3.36
N LEU A 67 9.95 -13.47 4.05
CA LEU A 67 8.48 -13.40 3.91
C LEU A 67 7.93 -11.98 4.01
N ARG A 68 8.41 -11.17 4.96
CA ARG A 68 7.95 -9.79 5.17
C ARG A 68 8.25 -8.88 3.98
N ILE A 69 9.46 -9.00 3.42
CA ILE A 69 9.86 -8.21 2.24
C ILE A 69 9.07 -8.67 1.03
N ARG A 70 8.95 -9.99 0.85
CA ARG A 70 8.21 -10.59 -0.26
C ARG A 70 6.73 -10.23 -0.27
N ALA A 71 6.07 -10.23 0.89
CA ALA A 71 4.69 -9.79 1.05
C ALA A 71 4.49 -8.32 0.63
N SER A 72 5.40 -7.44 1.06
CA SER A 72 5.38 -6.03 0.66
C SER A 72 5.58 -5.85 -0.85
N ALA A 73 6.58 -6.51 -1.42
CA ALA A 73 6.88 -6.43 -2.85
C ALA A 73 5.70 -6.93 -3.71
N ARG A 74 5.11 -8.07 -3.34
CA ARG A 74 3.92 -8.63 -4.01
C ARG A 74 2.71 -7.72 -3.91
N SER A 75 2.46 -7.12 -2.74
CA SER A 75 1.35 -6.17 -2.54
C SER A 75 1.49 -4.93 -3.43
N VAL A 76 2.69 -4.35 -3.51
CA VAL A 76 2.90 -3.17 -4.34
C VAL A 76 2.80 -3.52 -5.83
N ARG A 77 3.37 -4.66 -6.26
CA ARG A 77 3.24 -5.15 -7.64
C ARG A 77 1.77 -5.40 -8.01
N ALA A 78 0.99 -5.98 -7.10
CA ALA A 78 -0.45 -6.18 -7.29
C ALA A 78 -1.18 -4.84 -7.49
N GLY A 79 -0.81 -3.81 -6.71
CA GLY A 79 -1.33 -2.45 -6.90
C GLY A 79 -1.00 -1.86 -8.27
N LEU A 80 0.22 -2.09 -8.79
CA LEU A 80 0.60 -1.67 -10.14
C LEU A 80 -0.23 -2.39 -11.21
N MET A 81 -0.39 -3.72 -11.10
CA MET A 81 -1.20 -4.55 -12.01
C MET A 81 -2.66 -4.11 -12.03
N LEU A 82 -3.23 -3.80 -10.87
CA LEU A 82 -4.60 -3.31 -10.78
C LEU A 82 -4.79 -1.98 -11.53
N GLY A 83 -3.79 -1.09 -11.46
CA GLY A 83 -3.83 0.15 -12.23
C GLY A 83 -3.53 -0.06 -13.73
N ASP A 84 -3.00 -1.22 -14.13
CA ASP A 84 -2.74 -1.60 -15.53
C ASP A 84 -3.93 -2.38 -16.11
N ASP A 85 -5.07 -2.36 -15.41
CA ASP A 85 -6.30 -3.09 -15.76
C ASP A 85 -6.09 -4.60 -15.87
N ARG A 86 -5.24 -5.16 -14.98
CA ARG A 86 -4.96 -6.61 -14.86
C ARG A 86 -5.41 -7.12 -13.49
N PRO A 87 -6.72 -7.10 -13.19
CA PRO A 87 -7.23 -7.40 -11.86
C PRO A 87 -7.06 -8.88 -11.46
N GLU A 88 -7.08 -9.83 -12.39
CA GLU A 88 -6.85 -11.26 -12.12
C GLU A 88 -5.44 -11.49 -11.59
N GLU A 89 -4.43 -10.97 -12.28
CA GLU A 89 -3.03 -11.09 -11.87
C GLU A 89 -2.73 -10.33 -10.58
N ALA A 90 -3.39 -9.18 -10.37
CA ALA A 90 -3.34 -8.48 -9.10
C ALA A 90 -3.90 -9.34 -7.96
N LEU A 91 -4.98 -10.09 -8.20
CA LEU A 91 -5.60 -10.94 -7.19
C LEU A 91 -4.66 -12.08 -6.78
N GLU A 92 -4.02 -12.74 -7.73
CA GLU A 92 -3.03 -13.80 -7.47
C GLU A 92 -1.87 -13.27 -6.62
N LEU A 93 -1.35 -12.09 -6.95
CA LEU A 93 -0.27 -11.47 -6.17
C LEU A 93 -0.71 -11.08 -4.76
N TYR A 94 -1.94 -10.59 -4.58
CA TYR A 94 -2.48 -10.33 -3.25
C TYR A 94 -2.73 -11.61 -2.44
N ASP A 95 -3.18 -12.70 -3.07
CA ASP A 95 -3.30 -14.01 -2.41
C ASP A 95 -1.94 -14.49 -1.88
N LEU A 96 -0.89 -14.37 -2.70
CA LEU A 96 0.48 -14.68 -2.29
C LEU A 96 0.99 -13.76 -1.18
N ALA A 97 0.67 -12.46 -1.22
CA ALA A 97 1.05 -11.50 -0.19
C ALA A 97 0.35 -11.78 1.15
N VAL A 98 -0.94 -12.12 1.13
CA VAL A 98 -1.70 -12.55 2.32
C VAL A 98 -1.08 -13.81 2.92
N SER A 99 -0.73 -14.80 2.09
CA SER A 99 -0.08 -16.03 2.54
C SER A 99 1.27 -15.76 3.21
N ASP A 100 2.13 -14.95 2.58
CA ASP A 100 3.44 -14.59 3.15
C ASP A 100 3.30 -13.79 4.45
N ALA A 101 2.41 -12.80 4.51
CA ALA A 101 2.20 -11.97 5.70
C ALA A 101 1.65 -12.79 6.87
N THR A 102 0.74 -13.74 6.59
CA THR A 102 0.21 -14.68 7.58
C THR A 102 1.32 -15.57 8.13
N ARG A 103 2.15 -16.15 7.25
CA ARG A 103 3.28 -17.00 7.65
C ARG A 103 4.39 -16.24 8.38
N ALA A 104 4.49 -14.94 8.15
CA ALA A 104 5.44 -14.06 8.82
C ALA A 104 4.93 -13.54 10.17
N ASP A 105 3.68 -13.86 10.55
CA ASP A 105 2.99 -13.30 11.72
C ASP A 105 3.05 -11.76 11.75
N ASP A 106 2.83 -11.14 10.58
CA ASP A 106 2.91 -9.69 10.41
C ASP A 106 1.50 -9.10 10.15
N PRO A 107 0.75 -8.75 11.23
CA PRO A 107 -0.62 -8.28 11.11
C PRO A 107 -0.73 -6.98 10.31
N HIS A 108 0.28 -6.11 10.38
CA HIS A 108 0.30 -4.86 9.61
C HIS A 108 0.38 -5.15 8.11
N ARG A 109 1.31 -6.02 7.66
CA ARG A 109 1.39 -6.41 6.24
C ARG A 109 0.18 -7.19 5.77
N LEU A 110 -0.39 -8.03 6.64
CA LEU A 110 -1.61 -8.78 6.36
C LEU A 110 -2.78 -7.82 6.11
N GLY A 111 -2.97 -6.83 6.97
CA GLY A 111 -3.99 -5.78 6.79
C GLY A 111 -3.82 -5.05 5.46
N LEU A 112 -2.59 -4.63 5.11
CA LEU A 112 -2.32 -3.95 3.85
C LEU A 112 -2.67 -4.81 2.62
N ALA A 113 -2.31 -6.10 2.66
CA ALA A 113 -2.59 -7.04 1.58
C ALA A 113 -4.09 -7.31 1.42
N LEU A 114 -4.82 -7.54 2.53
CA LEU A 114 -6.27 -7.75 2.54
C LEU A 114 -7.02 -6.53 1.98
N ARG A 115 -6.60 -5.33 2.36
CA ARG A 115 -7.16 -4.07 1.85
C ARG A 115 -7.02 -3.93 0.33
N GLY A 116 -5.83 -4.25 -0.19
CA GLY A 116 -5.57 -4.24 -1.64
C GLY A 116 -6.39 -5.32 -2.36
N ARG A 117 -6.45 -6.51 -1.77
CA ARG A 117 -7.25 -7.63 -2.26
C ARG A 117 -8.74 -7.32 -2.33
N ALA A 118 -9.28 -6.62 -1.33
CA ALA A 118 -10.68 -6.19 -1.30
C ALA A 118 -11.03 -5.32 -2.52
N ARG A 119 -10.21 -4.30 -2.81
CA ARG A 119 -10.35 -3.47 -4.02
C ARG A 119 -10.27 -4.29 -5.32
N THR A 120 -9.37 -5.26 -5.39
CA THR A 120 -9.25 -6.12 -6.57
C THR A 120 -10.48 -7.01 -6.75
N LEU A 121 -10.98 -7.62 -5.67
CA LEU A 121 -12.21 -8.42 -5.70
C LEU A 121 -13.41 -7.59 -6.16
N ALA A 122 -13.49 -6.33 -5.71
CA ALA A 122 -14.52 -5.39 -6.14
C ALA A 122 -14.45 -5.12 -7.66
N ARG A 123 -13.25 -4.84 -8.19
CA ARG A 123 -13.04 -4.69 -9.64
C ARG A 123 -13.44 -5.93 -10.45
N LEU A 124 -13.31 -7.12 -9.87
CA LEU A 124 -13.74 -8.39 -10.47
C LEU A 124 -15.24 -8.69 -10.26
N GLY A 125 -16.02 -7.76 -9.72
CA GLY A 125 -17.46 -7.93 -9.44
C GLY A 125 -17.78 -8.84 -8.25
N ARG A 126 -16.79 -9.22 -7.43
CA ARG A 126 -16.95 -10.16 -6.31
C ARG A 126 -17.27 -9.43 -5.00
N MET A 127 -18.33 -8.62 -4.99
CA MET A 127 -18.62 -7.68 -3.89
C MET A 127 -18.73 -8.28 -2.49
N PRO A 128 -19.46 -9.39 -2.25
CA PRO A 128 -19.56 -9.93 -0.89
C PRO A 128 -18.20 -10.31 -0.30
N ARG A 129 -17.30 -10.83 -1.15
CA ARG A 129 -15.92 -11.15 -0.74
C ARG A 129 -15.09 -9.89 -0.55
N ALA A 130 -15.27 -8.86 -1.38
CA ALA A 130 -14.58 -7.59 -1.22
C ALA A 130 -14.88 -6.93 0.14
N VAL A 131 -16.16 -6.85 0.52
CA VAL A 131 -16.59 -6.29 1.81
C VAL A 131 -15.98 -7.08 2.97
N SER A 132 -16.09 -8.41 2.96
CA SER A 132 -15.53 -9.27 4.02
C SER A 132 -14.01 -9.09 4.20
N GLU A 133 -13.27 -8.94 3.11
CA GLU A 133 -11.82 -8.73 3.15
C GLU A 133 -11.45 -7.33 3.68
N ALA A 134 -12.24 -6.30 3.34
CA ALA A 134 -12.08 -4.97 3.89
C ALA A 134 -12.38 -4.93 5.39
N GLU A 135 -13.42 -5.63 5.86
CA GLU A 135 -13.75 -5.77 7.30
C GLU A 135 -12.61 -6.44 8.07
N ARG A 136 -12.03 -7.52 7.51
CA ARG A 136 -10.85 -8.16 8.10
C ARG A 136 -9.65 -7.22 8.19
N SER A 137 -9.42 -6.40 7.16
CA SER A 137 -8.37 -5.38 7.20
C SER A 137 -8.62 -4.32 8.28
N VAL A 138 -9.87 -3.85 8.42
CA VAL A 138 -10.25 -2.88 9.46
C VAL A 138 -9.99 -3.48 10.84
N ALA A 139 -10.47 -4.70 11.10
CA ALA A 139 -10.28 -5.36 12.38
C ALA A 139 -8.79 -5.52 12.75
N LEU A 140 -7.93 -5.87 11.78
CA LEU A 140 -6.49 -5.98 12.03
C LEU A 140 -5.86 -4.64 12.37
N PHE A 141 -6.17 -3.57 11.63
CA PHE A 141 -5.60 -2.25 11.90
C PHE A 141 -6.09 -1.64 13.21
N ASP A 142 -7.34 -1.95 13.58
CA ASP A 142 -7.91 -1.59 14.89
C ASP A 142 -7.17 -2.32 16.02
N GLN A 143 -6.93 -3.63 15.87
CA GLN A 143 -6.21 -4.46 16.85
C GLN A 143 -4.77 -4.03 17.09
N ILE A 144 -4.07 -3.57 16.06
CA ILE A 144 -2.68 -3.10 16.18
C ILE A 144 -2.57 -1.58 16.42
N GLU A 145 -3.70 -0.91 16.64
CA GLU A 145 -3.79 0.52 16.93
C GLU A 145 -3.17 1.44 15.85
N ASP A 146 -3.11 0.97 14.60
CA ASP A 146 -2.64 1.77 13.47
C ASP A 146 -3.77 2.62 12.92
N SER A 147 -3.99 3.77 13.56
CA SER A 147 -5.07 4.71 13.24
C SER A 147 -5.01 5.22 11.79
N GLY A 148 -3.81 5.36 11.21
CA GLY A 148 -3.65 5.83 9.83
C GLY A 148 -4.07 4.78 8.80
N CYS A 149 -3.62 3.54 8.98
CA CYS A 149 -4.04 2.44 8.12
C CYS A 149 -5.51 2.06 8.34
N LEU A 150 -6.00 2.15 9.58
CA LEU A 150 -7.40 1.93 9.95
C LEU A 150 -8.32 2.91 9.20
N ALA A 151 -8.02 4.21 9.23
CA ALA A 151 -8.80 5.22 8.51
C ALA A 151 -8.87 4.92 7.00
N HIS A 152 -7.77 4.45 6.40
CA HIS A 152 -7.76 4.10 4.99
C HIS A 152 -8.51 2.81 4.67
N ALA A 153 -8.46 1.81 5.55
CA ALA A 153 -9.23 0.58 5.42
C ALA A 153 -10.73 0.86 5.57
N LEU A 154 -11.14 1.71 6.52
CA LEU A 154 -12.52 2.13 6.71
C LEU A 154 -13.09 2.89 5.50
N ARG A 155 -12.31 3.78 4.89
CA ARG A 155 -12.72 4.45 3.64
C ARG A 155 -13.01 3.44 2.53
N ILE A 156 -12.15 2.44 2.34
CA ILE A 156 -12.37 1.38 1.34
C ILE A 156 -13.61 0.56 1.72
N LEU A 157 -13.79 0.20 2.99
CA LEU A 157 -14.98 -0.51 3.43
C LEU A 157 -16.26 0.29 3.14
N GLY A 158 -16.26 1.59 3.40
CA GLY A 158 -17.41 2.45 3.12
C GLY A 158 -17.72 2.56 1.63
N GLU A 159 -16.70 2.69 0.78
CA GLU A 159 -16.85 2.65 -0.70
C GLU A 159 -17.50 1.34 -1.16
N LEU A 160 -16.99 0.21 -0.67
CA LEU A 160 -17.49 -1.11 -1.04
C LEU A 160 -18.92 -1.37 -0.52
N ARG A 161 -19.25 -0.87 0.67
CA ARG A 161 -20.61 -0.96 1.23
C ARG A 161 -21.61 -0.12 0.43
N ALA A 162 -21.23 1.09 0.03
CA ALA A 162 -22.06 1.93 -0.84
C ALA A 162 -22.30 1.25 -2.20
N GLU A 163 -21.25 0.71 -2.82
CA GLU A 163 -21.38 -0.07 -4.08
C GLU A 163 -22.26 -1.33 -3.91
N ALA A 164 -22.29 -1.91 -2.72
CA ALA A 164 -23.15 -3.05 -2.38
C ALA A 164 -24.58 -2.65 -1.95
N GLY A 165 -24.89 -1.36 -1.87
CA GLY A 165 -26.21 -0.83 -1.47
C GLY A 165 -26.43 -0.71 0.05
N ASP A 166 -25.41 -0.96 0.88
CA ASP A 166 -25.44 -0.73 2.33
C ASP A 166 -25.03 0.73 2.65
N GLU A 167 -25.95 1.64 2.38
CA GLU A 167 -25.76 3.09 2.62
C GLU A 167 -25.53 3.43 4.10
N ALA A 168 -26.15 2.68 5.02
CA ALA A 168 -26.01 2.93 6.44
C ALA A 168 -24.61 2.54 6.94
N GLY A 169 -24.18 1.31 6.62
CA GLY A 169 -22.85 0.85 6.97
C GLY A 169 -21.73 1.58 6.22
N ALA A 170 -22.02 2.12 5.04
CA ALA A 170 -21.10 3.00 4.31
C ALA A 170 -20.87 4.32 5.05
N ARG A 171 -21.94 5.00 5.47
CA ARG A 171 -21.85 6.25 6.24
C ARG A 171 -21.09 6.06 7.54
N GLU A 172 -21.41 5.01 8.30
CA GLU A 172 -20.72 4.69 9.56
C GLU A 172 -19.20 4.53 9.35
N ALA A 173 -18.81 3.75 8.33
CA ALA A 173 -17.40 3.54 8.02
C ALA A 173 -16.70 4.84 7.61
N MET A 174 -17.38 5.70 6.82
CA MET A 174 -16.84 7.00 6.39
C MET A 174 -16.69 7.99 7.54
N GLU A 175 -17.69 8.11 8.41
CA GLU A 175 -17.64 8.98 9.59
C GLU A 175 -16.50 8.59 10.53
N ARG A 176 -16.33 7.29 10.77
CA ARG A 176 -15.22 6.77 11.59
C ARG A 176 -13.86 7.03 10.92
N ALA A 177 -13.76 6.87 9.60
CA ALA A 177 -12.53 7.19 8.86
C ALA A 177 -12.16 8.67 8.96
N ASP A 178 -13.14 9.56 8.80
CA ASP A 178 -12.93 11.01 8.90
C ASP A 178 -12.53 11.44 10.32
N GLY A 179 -13.18 10.88 11.34
CA GLY A 179 -12.80 11.10 12.74
C GLY A 179 -11.33 10.74 12.99
N LEU A 180 -10.88 9.59 12.51
CA LEU A 180 -9.47 9.18 12.62
C LEU A 180 -8.55 10.12 11.84
N TYR A 181 -8.90 10.49 10.61
CA TYR A 181 -8.06 11.40 9.83
C TYR A 181 -7.91 12.80 10.44
N LEU A 182 -8.89 13.27 11.21
CA LEU A 182 -8.75 14.52 11.98
C LEU A 182 -7.71 14.39 13.10
N THR A 183 -7.50 13.18 13.63
CA THR A 183 -6.52 12.92 14.69
C THR A 183 -5.10 12.67 14.16
N VAL A 184 -4.95 11.91 13.06
CA VAL A 184 -3.64 11.51 12.51
C VAL A 184 -3.16 12.36 11.32
N GLY A 185 -4.04 13.20 10.76
CA GLY A 185 -3.82 13.87 9.48
C GLY A 185 -4.19 12.98 8.28
N ARG A 186 -4.88 13.54 7.28
CA ARG A 186 -5.24 12.80 6.06
C ARG A 186 -4.00 12.42 5.25
N PRO A 187 -3.76 11.14 4.88
CA PRO A 187 -2.72 10.74 3.95
C PRO A 187 -2.89 11.45 2.60
N GLY A 188 -1.86 12.17 2.16
CA GLY A 188 -1.89 12.97 0.92
C GLY A 188 -2.50 14.36 1.07
N ALA A 189 -3.16 14.67 2.19
CA ALA A 189 -3.23 16.04 2.67
C ALA A 189 -1.92 16.33 3.41
N ARG A 190 -1.44 17.57 3.32
CA ARG A 190 -0.22 18.04 3.97
C ARG A 190 -0.14 17.57 5.43
N GLY A 191 1.07 17.24 5.87
CA GLY A 191 1.39 16.79 7.22
C GLY A 191 1.04 17.78 8.35
N PRO A 192 1.55 17.57 9.57
CA PRO A 192 0.88 17.83 10.86
C PRO A 192 0.71 19.30 11.28
N TYR A 193 0.55 20.27 10.37
CA TYR A 193 0.64 21.70 10.68
C TYR A 193 -0.53 22.62 10.29
N ASP A 194 -1.60 22.16 9.62
CA ASP A 194 -2.65 23.10 9.15
C ASP A 194 -3.89 23.25 10.06
N ALA A 195 -3.90 22.66 11.26
CA ALA A 195 -4.99 22.84 12.23
C ALA A 195 -4.78 24.00 13.23
N ALA A 196 -3.71 24.79 13.10
CA ALA A 196 -3.46 25.93 13.98
C ALA A 196 -4.22 27.23 13.57
N ALA A 197 -5.07 27.22 12.54
CA ALA A 197 -5.51 28.48 11.92
C ALA A 197 -7.01 28.74 11.77
N ARG A 198 -7.94 27.96 12.35
CA ARG A 198 -9.38 28.21 12.14
C ARG A 198 -10.33 28.19 13.34
N PHE A 199 -9.85 28.54 14.52
CA PHE A 199 -10.71 29.13 15.55
C PHE A 199 -10.02 30.34 16.21
N ARG A 200 -10.20 31.51 15.59
CA ARG A 200 -10.58 32.76 16.27
C ARG A 200 -11.81 33.30 15.56
#